data_AF-L7VY47-F1
#
_entry.id   AF-L7VY47-F1
#
_cell.length_a   1.000
_cell.length_b   1.000
_cell.length_c   1.000
_cell.angle_alpha   90.00
_cell.angle_beta   90.00
_cell.angle_gamma   90.00
#
_symmetry.space_group_name_H-M   'P 1'
#
loop_
_entity.id
_entity.type
_entity.pdbx_description
1 polymer ?
#
loop_
_entity_poly.entity_id
_entity_poly.type
_entity_poly.pdbx_seq_one_letter_code
_entity_poly.pdbx_strand_id
1 'polypeptide(L)'
;MAVNTIRAPGEILESKIKEKNLTQAQAADRIGISRQYLNGIINGKYPFTADLSLKLTDPLGTSPDYWNEVLRSYDSFLETETGQELRKTKDRESLLLDLELQSARSLVDHQIESALQAGYLGIEPNLPSDRIQSSSIQLSVGMKACRYDLNGQPTMVGTKPGIVLKRGECVTLTTLEKITLPSRLRAHVLGLSDLLAGKFLSYSGQNVYQFPLSNHLSVGLINQGPFEVKIAHGDPILIIGFEFLNQEPSSAAL
;
A
#
# COMPACT_ATOMS: atom_id res chain seq x y z
N MET A 1 -35.57 -8.93 5.92
CA MET A 1 -34.46 -9.89 5.98
C MET A 1 -33.37 -9.24 6.80
N ALA A 2 -32.98 -9.81 7.94
CA ALA A 2 -31.96 -9.21 8.79
C ALA A 2 -30.63 -9.24 8.02
N VAL A 3 -30.02 -8.06 7.83
CA VAL A 3 -28.63 -7.97 7.36
C VAL A 3 -27.79 -8.65 8.43
N ASN A 4 -27.32 -9.87 8.16
CA ASN A 4 -26.41 -10.57 9.05
C ASN A 4 -25.07 -9.81 9.01
N THR A 5 -24.93 -8.82 9.88
CA THR A 5 -23.69 -8.07 10.05
C THR A 5 -22.71 -9.04 10.70
N ILE A 6 -21.80 -9.62 9.92
CA ILE A 6 -20.78 -10.52 10.43
C ILE A 6 -19.78 -9.68 11.24
N ARG A 7 -19.74 -9.90 12.55
CA ARG A 7 -18.93 -9.16 13.52
C ARG A 7 -17.65 -9.92 13.82
N ALA A 8 -16.58 -9.19 14.13
CA ALA A 8 -15.33 -9.82 14.51
C ALA A 8 -15.47 -10.59 15.85
N PRO A 9 -14.73 -11.69 16.06
CA PRO A 9 -14.77 -12.46 17.31
C PRO A 9 -14.52 -11.60 18.55
N GLY A 10 -13.59 -10.65 18.47
CA GLY A 10 -13.30 -9.69 19.53
C GLY A 10 -14.48 -8.76 19.87
N GLU A 11 -15.25 -8.32 18.87
CA GLU A 11 -16.44 -7.49 19.06
C GLU A 11 -17.59 -8.29 19.71
N ILE A 12 -17.74 -9.56 19.31
CA ILE A 12 -18.72 -10.48 19.91
C ILE A 12 -18.33 -10.75 21.37
N LEU A 13 -17.04 -10.97 21.65
CA LEU A 13 -16.50 -11.14 22.99
C LEU A 13 -16.77 -9.91 23.87
N GLU A 14 -16.53 -8.71 23.34
CA GLU A 14 -16.83 -7.48 24.06
C GLU A 14 -18.32 -7.33 24.39
N SER A 15 -19.20 -7.65 23.44
CA SER A 15 -20.65 -7.67 23.67
C SER A 15 -21.04 -8.69 24.75
N LYS A 16 -20.49 -9.91 24.71
CA LYS A 16 -20.76 -10.95 25.73
C LYS A 16 -20.32 -10.54 27.13
N ILE A 17 -19.18 -9.87 27.25
CA ILE A 17 -18.68 -9.31 28.52
C ILE A 17 -19.66 -8.25 29.05
N LYS A 18 -20.12 -7.34 28.18
CA LYS A 18 -21.10 -6.31 28.52
C LYS A 18 -22.46 -6.90 28.91
N GLU A 19 -22.94 -7.94 28.21
CA GLU A 19 -24.18 -8.68 28.54
C GLU A 19 -24.14 -9.30 29.94
N LYS A 20 -22.96 -9.71 30.42
CA LYS A 20 -22.75 -10.22 31.78
C LYS A 20 -22.55 -9.12 32.82
N ASN A 21 -22.67 -7.84 32.44
CA ASN A 21 -22.38 -6.67 33.27
C ASN A 21 -20.98 -6.72 33.89
N LEU A 22 -20.00 -7.25 33.14
CA LEU A 22 -18.62 -7.30 33.58
C LEU A 22 -17.82 -6.17 32.92
N THR A 23 -16.89 -5.60 33.68
CA THR A 23 -15.80 -4.83 33.09
C THR A 23 -14.80 -5.77 32.41
N GLN A 24 -14.01 -5.26 31.46
CA GLN A 24 -12.93 -6.04 30.85
C GLN A 24 -11.93 -6.57 31.89
N ALA A 25 -11.66 -5.82 32.96
CA ALA A 25 -10.79 -6.27 34.04
C ALA A 25 -11.38 -7.50 34.75
N GLN A 26 -12.64 -7.41 35.17
CA GLN A 26 -13.34 -8.52 35.84
C GLN A 26 -13.48 -9.75 34.94
N ALA A 27 -13.74 -9.55 33.64
CA ALA A 27 -13.79 -10.65 32.68
C ALA A 27 -12.41 -11.32 32.54
N ALA A 28 -11.33 -10.53 32.38
CA ALA A 28 -9.97 -11.06 32.27
C ALA A 28 -9.59 -11.91 33.50
N ASP A 29 -9.90 -11.42 34.70
CA ASP A 29 -9.65 -12.14 35.95
C ASP A 29 -10.40 -13.48 36.01
N ARG A 30 -11.68 -13.50 35.59
CA ARG A 30 -12.48 -14.74 35.55
C ARG A 30 -12.02 -15.74 34.49
N ILE A 31 -11.51 -15.25 33.36
CA ILE A 31 -10.98 -16.09 32.28
C ILE A 31 -9.57 -16.60 32.63
N GLY A 32 -8.87 -15.95 33.56
CA GLY A 32 -7.49 -16.29 33.93
C GLY A 32 -6.45 -15.78 32.95
N ILE A 33 -6.68 -14.59 32.37
CA ILE A 33 -5.76 -13.92 31.45
C ILE A 33 -5.53 -12.47 31.88
N SER A 34 -4.46 -11.85 31.39
CA SER A 34 -4.24 -10.43 31.68
C SER A 34 -5.28 -9.55 30.97
N ARG A 35 -5.66 -8.42 31.60
CA ARG A 35 -6.52 -7.41 30.97
C ARG A 35 -5.96 -6.93 29.64
N GLN A 36 -4.64 -6.77 29.54
CA GLN A 36 -3.96 -6.35 28.31
C GLN A 36 -4.13 -7.39 27.20
N TYR A 37 -4.03 -8.68 27.51
CA TYR A 37 -4.25 -9.76 26.55
C TYR A 37 -5.70 -9.78 26.08
N LEU A 38 -6.67 -9.71 27.01
CA LEU A 38 -8.09 -9.63 26.66
C LEU A 38 -8.41 -8.41 25.77
N ASN A 39 -7.86 -7.24 26.13
CA ASN A 39 -8.03 -6.03 25.32
C ASN A 39 -7.41 -6.18 23.92
N GLY A 40 -6.26 -6.85 23.80
CA GLY A 40 -5.66 -7.12 22.50
C GLY A 40 -6.50 -8.07 21.64
N ILE A 41 -7.15 -9.09 22.22
CA ILE A 41 -8.09 -9.97 21.51
C ILE A 41 -9.33 -9.19 21.05
N ILE A 42 -9.92 -8.37 21.93
CA ILE A 42 -11.09 -7.54 21.61
C ILE A 42 -10.81 -6.61 20.44
N ASN A 43 -9.61 -6.01 20.41
CA ASN A 43 -9.18 -5.12 19.33
C ASN A 43 -8.56 -5.86 18.12
N GLY A 44 -8.61 -7.19 18.07
CA GLY A 44 -8.05 -7.97 16.96
C GLY A 44 -6.52 -7.96 16.84
N LYS A 45 -5.81 -7.43 17.85
CA LYS A 45 -4.33 -7.41 17.90
C LYS A 45 -3.73 -8.77 18.24
N TYR A 46 -4.48 -9.62 18.94
CA TYR A 46 -4.07 -10.99 19.27
C TYR A 46 -5.05 -11.99 18.66
N PRO A 47 -4.54 -13.14 18.18
CA PRO A 47 -5.39 -14.18 17.60
C PRO A 47 -6.32 -14.77 18.68
N PHE A 48 -7.54 -15.10 18.25
CA PHE A 48 -8.47 -15.84 19.08
C PHE A 48 -8.09 -17.33 19.03
N THR A 49 -7.62 -17.89 20.14
CA THR A 49 -7.09 -19.26 20.18
C THR A 49 -8.13 -20.27 20.69
N ALA A 50 -7.94 -21.55 20.35
CA ALA A 50 -8.79 -22.64 20.84
C ALA A 50 -8.77 -22.75 22.38
N ASP A 51 -7.62 -22.51 23.03
CA ASP A 51 -7.50 -22.45 24.49
C ASP A 51 -8.38 -21.35 25.09
N LEU A 52 -8.43 -20.18 24.44
CA LEU A 52 -9.31 -19.09 24.86
C LEU A 52 -10.79 -19.51 24.75
N SER A 53 -11.19 -20.16 23.66
CA SER A 53 -12.57 -20.65 23.49
C SER A 53 -13.01 -21.53 24.68
N LEU A 54 -12.11 -22.40 25.18
CA LEU A 54 -12.37 -23.22 26.36
C LEU A 54 -12.55 -22.38 27.61
N LYS A 55 -11.65 -21.42 27.87
CA LYS A 55 -11.66 -20.55 29.05
C LYS A 55 -12.86 -19.58 29.11
N LEU A 56 -13.52 -19.32 27.98
CA LEU A 56 -14.70 -18.45 27.91
C LEU A 56 -16.01 -19.16 28.28
N THR A 57 -16.00 -20.50 28.35
CA THR A 57 -17.18 -21.33 28.60
C THR A 57 -17.87 -20.93 29.90
N ASP A 58 -17.16 -21.02 31.02
CA ASP A 58 -17.74 -20.76 32.35
C ASP A 58 -17.99 -19.26 32.62
N PRO A 59 -17.02 -18.34 32.37
CA PRO A 59 -17.20 -16.93 32.73
C PRO A 59 -18.32 -16.23 31.95
N LEU A 60 -18.54 -16.64 30.69
CA LEU A 60 -19.52 -16.01 29.79
C LEU A 60 -20.74 -16.88 29.51
N GLY A 61 -20.77 -18.13 29.98
CA GLY A 61 -21.86 -19.08 29.68
C GLY A 61 -21.96 -19.36 28.19
N THR A 62 -20.80 -19.54 27.54
CA THR A 62 -20.70 -19.87 26.11
C THR A 62 -20.22 -21.31 25.95
N SER A 63 -20.08 -21.82 24.72
CA SER A 63 -19.46 -23.12 24.46
C SER A 63 -18.26 -22.96 23.52
N PRO A 64 -17.29 -23.88 23.55
CA PRO A 64 -16.20 -23.89 22.58
C PRO A 64 -16.72 -23.99 21.13
N ASP A 65 -17.76 -24.79 20.90
CA ASP A 65 -18.39 -24.95 19.58
C ASP A 65 -19.01 -23.65 19.07
N TYR A 66 -19.60 -22.85 19.95
CA TYR A 66 -20.11 -21.52 19.60
C TYR A 66 -18.98 -20.62 19.08
N TRP A 67 -17.85 -20.57 19.77
CA TRP A 67 -16.70 -19.76 19.35
C TRP A 67 -16.06 -20.29 18.06
N ASN A 68 -15.99 -21.61 17.89
CA ASN A 68 -15.53 -22.22 16.65
C ASN A 68 -16.42 -21.82 15.46
N GLU A 69 -17.74 -21.77 15.66
CA GLU A 69 -18.66 -21.33 14.61
C GLU A 69 -18.54 -19.84 14.29
N VAL A 70 -18.37 -19.00 15.32
CA VAL A 70 -18.10 -17.57 15.17
C VAL A 70 -16.82 -17.35 14.36
N LEU A 71 -15.74 -18.07 14.69
CA LEU A 71 -14.46 -17.97 13.98
C LEU A 71 -14.60 -18.41 12.52
N ARG A 72 -15.19 -19.59 12.27
CA ARG A 72 -15.42 -20.08 10.89
C ARG A 72 -16.24 -19.12 10.04
N SER A 73 -17.33 -18.59 10.62
CA SER A 73 -18.19 -17.62 9.93
C SER A 73 -17.45 -16.33 9.61
N TYR A 74 -16.61 -15.85 10.54
CA TYR A 74 -15.82 -14.64 10.34
C TYR A 74 -14.70 -14.85 9.31
N ASP A 75 -13.97 -15.96 9.38
CA ASP A 75 -12.92 -16.30 8.42
C ASP A 75 -13.50 -16.42 7.00
N SER A 76 -14.64 -17.12 6.83
CA SER A 76 -15.31 -17.21 5.54
C SER A 76 -15.78 -15.84 5.03
N PHE A 77 -16.22 -14.97 5.93
CA PHE A 77 -16.59 -13.60 5.56
C PHE A 77 -15.39 -12.79 5.07
N LEU A 78 -14.24 -12.91 5.71
CA LEU A 78 -13.00 -12.23 5.29
C LEU A 78 -12.51 -12.66 3.92
N GLU A 79 -12.88 -13.86 3.46
CA GLU A 79 -12.60 -14.33 2.10
C GLU A 79 -13.51 -13.70 1.04
N THR A 80 -14.68 -13.16 1.43
CA THR A 80 -15.58 -12.45 0.51
C THR A 80 -15.03 -11.08 0.12
N GLU A 81 -15.45 -10.55 -1.04
CA GLU A 81 -15.09 -9.19 -1.49
C GLU A 81 -15.41 -8.14 -0.41
N THR A 82 -16.60 -8.20 0.19
CA THR A 82 -17.02 -7.29 1.26
C THR A 82 -16.11 -7.37 2.48
N GLY A 83 -15.69 -8.58 2.88
CA GLY A 83 -14.78 -8.77 4.02
C GLY A 83 -13.37 -8.26 3.74
N GLN A 84 -12.86 -8.48 2.53
CA GLN A 84 -11.57 -7.94 2.10
C GLN A 84 -11.56 -6.41 2.10
N GLU A 85 -12.63 -5.77 1.61
CA GLU A 85 -12.75 -4.31 1.61
C GLU A 85 -12.89 -3.73 3.02
N LEU A 86 -13.60 -4.39 3.93
CA LEU A 86 -13.64 -3.99 5.34
C LEU A 86 -12.27 -4.07 5.99
N ARG A 87 -11.49 -5.12 5.70
CA ARG A 87 -10.12 -5.27 6.20
C ARG A 87 -9.25 -4.13 5.69
N LYS A 88 -9.22 -3.89 4.37
CA LYS A 88 -8.47 -2.77 3.78
C LYS A 88 -8.87 -1.43 4.37
N THR A 89 -10.16 -1.22 4.64
CA THR A 89 -10.67 0.00 5.25
C THR A 89 -10.13 0.18 6.68
N LYS A 90 -10.20 -0.85 7.53
CA LYS A 90 -9.63 -0.79 8.89
C LYS A 90 -8.11 -0.57 8.86
N ASP A 91 -7.40 -1.27 8.00
CA ASP A 91 -5.94 -1.13 7.83
C ASP A 91 -5.59 0.29 7.36
N ARG A 92 -6.39 0.88 6.47
CA ARG A 92 -6.25 2.26 6.00
C ARG A 92 -6.47 3.27 7.11
N GLU A 93 -7.52 3.11 7.90
CA GLU A 93 -7.82 3.99 9.03
C GLU A 93 -6.67 3.98 10.06
N SER A 94 -6.15 2.79 10.39
CA SER A 94 -4.99 2.66 11.27
C SER A 94 -3.75 3.35 10.70
N LEU A 95 -3.46 3.12 9.42
CA LEU A 95 -2.33 3.76 8.73
C LEU A 95 -2.44 5.30 8.78
N LEU A 96 -3.63 5.84 8.49
CA LEU A 96 -3.83 7.29 8.48
C LEU A 96 -3.60 7.89 9.87
N LEU A 97 -4.11 7.24 10.92
CA LEU A 97 -3.88 7.68 12.29
C LEU A 97 -2.38 7.66 12.65
N ASP A 98 -1.67 6.60 12.27
CA ASP A 98 -0.24 6.47 12.55
C ASP A 98 0.57 7.55 11.81
N LEU A 99 0.25 7.82 10.53
CA LEU A 99 0.88 8.87 9.74
C LEU A 99 0.64 10.26 10.35
N GLU A 100 -0.58 10.53 10.84
CA GLU A 100 -0.93 11.79 11.51
C GLU A 100 -0.20 11.97 12.83
N LEU A 101 -0.17 10.94 13.69
CA LEU A 101 0.51 10.99 14.98
C LEU A 101 2.01 11.19 14.83
N GLN A 102 2.62 10.56 13.83
CA GLN A 102 4.05 10.66 13.56
C GLN A 102 4.44 11.94 12.83
N SER A 103 3.47 12.77 12.41
CA SER A 103 3.69 13.92 11.51
C SER A 103 4.57 13.54 10.32
N ALA A 104 4.36 12.33 9.79
CA ALA A 104 5.23 11.73 8.80
C ALA A 104 5.16 12.57 7.52
N ARG A 105 6.23 13.31 7.21
CA ARG A 105 6.32 14.01 5.93
C ARG A 105 6.61 13.03 4.83
N SER A 106 7.69 12.24 4.93
CA SER A 106 7.99 11.17 3.99
C SER A 106 7.54 9.83 4.54
N LEU A 107 6.93 8.99 3.70
CA LEU A 107 6.67 7.60 4.04
C LEU A 107 7.97 6.80 4.03
N VAL A 108 8.13 5.90 5.00
CA VAL A 108 9.19 4.88 5.05
C VAL A 108 8.67 3.52 4.56
N ASP A 109 9.53 2.51 4.39
CA ASP A 109 9.20 1.26 3.66
C ASP A 109 7.92 0.58 4.17
N HIS A 110 7.80 0.34 5.48
CA HIS A 110 6.68 -0.35 6.07
C HIS A 110 5.39 0.47 5.94
N GLN A 111 5.50 1.80 5.87
CA GLN A 111 4.35 2.69 5.63
C GLN A 111 3.93 2.65 4.15
N ILE A 112 4.87 2.56 3.21
CA ILE A 112 4.58 2.36 1.78
C ILE A 112 3.91 1.00 1.59
N GLU A 113 4.47 -0.06 2.17
CA GLU A 113 3.89 -1.41 2.12
C GLU A 113 2.48 -1.43 2.73
N SER A 114 2.30 -0.83 3.91
CA SER A 114 0.99 -0.71 4.54
C SER A 114 0.01 0.09 3.68
N ALA A 115 0.47 1.16 3.02
CA ALA A 115 -0.36 1.95 2.10
C ALA A 115 -0.82 1.15 0.88
N LEU A 116 0.05 0.30 0.33
CA LEU A 116 -0.27 -0.61 -0.77
C LEU A 116 -1.26 -1.69 -0.31
N GLN A 117 -0.99 -2.34 0.83
CA GLN A 117 -1.85 -3.40 1.37
C GLN A 117 -3.24 -2.89 1.74
N ALA A 118 -3.34 -1.69 2.33
CA ALA A 118 -4.59 -1.01 2.65
C ALA A 118 -5.30 -0.40 1.43
N GLY A 119 -4.72 -0.53 0.22
CA GLY A 119 -5.23 0.08 -1.01
C GLY A 119 -5.33 1.60 -0.96
N TYR A 120 -4.56 2.25 -0.09
CA TYR A 120 -4.49 3.71 0.01
C TYR A 120 -3.63 4.29 -1.10
N LEU A 121 -2.51 3.62 -1.41
CA LEU A 121 -1.66 3.86 -2.58
C LEU A 121 -1.93 2.75 -3.61
N GLY A 122 -2.22 3.10 -4.85
CA GLY A 122 -2.43 2.13 -5.92
C GLY A 122 -1.23 2.05 -6.85
N ILE A 123 -0.71 0.84 -7.11
CA ILE A 123 0.32 0.58 -8.10
C ILE A 123 -0.05 -0.68 -8.88
N GLU A 124 -0.24 -0.54 -10.18
CA GLU A 124 -0.73 -1.63 -11.03
C GLU A 124 0.13 -1.79 -12.29
N PRO A 125 0.69 -2.98 -12.57
CA PRO A 125 0.66 -4.19 -11.74
C PRO A 125 1.49 -4.04 -10.45
N ASN A 126 1.29 -4.98 -9.53
CA ASN A 126 2.05 -5.02 -8.28
C ASN A 126 3.55 -5.08 -8.55
N LEU A 127 4.30 -4.30 -7.76
CA LEU A 127 5.75 -4.30 -7.82
C LEU A 127 6.33 -5.61 -7.27
N PRO A 128 7.42 -6.13 -7.87
CA PRO A 128 8.29 -7.10 -7.22
C PRO A 128 8.80 -6.58 -5.87
N SER A 129 9.03 -7.47 -4.90
CA SER A 129 9.46 -7.09 -3.54
C SER A 129 10.81 -6.40 -3.50
N ASP A 130 11.72 -6.66 -4.45
CA ASP A 130 13.03 -6.01 -4.56
C ASP A 130 12.96 -4.56 -5.07
N ARG A 131 11.78 -4.09 -5.49
CA ARG A 131 11.55 -2.72 -5.96
C ARG A 131 11.13 -1.75 -4.86
N ILE A 132 10.83 -2.22 -3.65
CA ILE A 132 10.51 -1.37 -2.51
C ILE A 132 11.77 -1.23 -1.64
N GLN A 133 12.24 -0.01 -1.43
CA GLN A 133 13.51 0.27 -0.76
C GLN A 133 13.38 1.44 0.22
N SER A 134 13.56 1.18 1.52
CA SER A 134 13.68 2.11 2.67
C SER A 134 12.64 3.24 2.83
N SER A 135 12.40 4.04 1.80
CA SER A 135 11.43 5.14 1.74
C SER A 135 11.03 5.49 0.30
N SER A 136 11.20 4.54 -0.62
CA SER A 136 11.03 4.74 -2.05
C SER A 136 10.66 3.44 -2.75
N ILE A 137 10.21 3.57 -3.99
CA ILE A 137 9.98 2.45 -4.89
C ILE A 137 10.66 2.72 -6.23
N GLN A 138 11.04 1.65 -6.92
CA GLN A 138 11.58 1.72 -8.27
C GLN A 138 10.52 1.27 -9.29
N LEU A 139 10.12 2.18 -10.18
CA LEU A 139 9.20 1.89 -11.28
C LEU A 139 9.97 1.30 -12.48
N SER A 140 9.28 0.59 -13.35
CA SER A 140 9.88 -0.15 -14.46
C SER A 140 9.59 0.47 -15.82
N VAL A 141 10.39 0.16 -16.84
CA VAL A 141 10.14 0.56 -18.24
C VAL A 141 8.87 -0.10 -18.78
N GLY A 142 7.90 0.70 -19.20
CA GLY A 142 6.69 0.26 -19.90
C GLY A 142 6.97 -0.22 -21.33
N MET A 143 5.95 -0.71 -22.04
CA MET A 143 6.13 -1.31 -23.38
C MET A 143 6.38 -0.29 -24.51
N LYS A 144 6.07 0.98 -24.25
CA LYS A 144 6.05 2.05 -25.24
C LYS A 144 7.04 3.14 -24.85
N ALA A 145 7.66 3.72 -25.87
CA ALA A 145 8.51 4.89 -25.76
C ALA A 145 8.27 5.80 -26.95
N CYS A 146 8.73 7.04 -26.85
CA CYS A 146 8.67 8.01 -27.92
C CYS A 146 10.07 8.56 -28.19
N ARG A 147 10.51 8.46 -29.45
CA ARG A 147 11.71 9.16 -29.93
C ARG A 147 11.30 10.44 -30.63
N TYR A 148 12.17 11.43 -30.62
CA TYR A 148 11.98 12.67 -31.35
C TYR A 148 13.02 12.74 -32.44
N ASP A 149 12.59 13.08 -33.65
CA ASP A 149 13.52 13.41 -34.73
C ASP A 149 14.11 14.81 -34.54
N LEU A 150 14.97 15.24 -35.47
CA LEU A 150 15.59 16.57 -35.45
C LEU A 150 14.59 17.73 -35.56
N ASN A 151 13.36 17.46 -36.02
CA ASN A 151 12.27 18.42 -36.13
C ASN A 151 11.34 18.38 -34.91
N GLY A 152 11.64 17.55 -33.90
CA GLY A 152 10.82 17.36 -32.71
C GLY A 152 9.58 16.51 -32.95
N GLN A 153 9.47 15.79 -34.07
CA GLN A 153 8.31 14.98 -34.38
C GLN A 153 8.36 13.64 -33.60
N PRO A 154 7.32 13.32 -32.81
CA PRO A 154 7.31 12.11 -32.00
C PRO A 154 7.09 10.85 -32.85
N THR A 155 7.96 9.86 -32.68
CA THR A 155 7.83 8.52 -33.24
C THR A 155 7.71 7.51 -32.11
N MET A 156 6.58 6.81 -32.05
CA MET A 156 6.37 5.75 -31.06
C MET A 156 7.21 4.53 -31.41
N VAL A 157 7.94 4.02 -30.42
CA VAL A 157 8.78 2.82 -30.54
C VAL A 157 8.49 1.86 -29.40
N GLY A 158 8.73 0.58 -29.62
CA GLY A 158 8.63 -0.46 -28.59
C GLY A 158 9.89 -0.57 -27.75
N THR A 159 9.76 -1.03 -26.51
CA THR A 159 10.89 -1.27 -25.59
C THR A 159 11.33 -2.73 -25.51
N LYS A 160 10.80 -3.59 -26.40
CA LYS A 160 11.25 -5.00 -26.60
C LYS A 160 11.89 -5.16 -27.99
N PRO A 161 13.08 -5.79 -28.11
CA PRO A 161 13.90 -6.39 -27.05
C PRO A 161 14.71 -5.36 -26.22
N GLY A 162 14.62 -4.09 -26.55
CA GLY A 162 15.29 -2.98 -25.87
C GLY A 162 15.55 -1.82 -26.82
N ILE A 163 15.73 -0.63 -26.26
CA ILE A 163 16.10 0.59 -26.97
C ILE A 163 17.56 0.86 -26.64
N VAL A 164 18.37 1.09 -27.66
CA VAL A 164 19.76 1.55 -27.50
C VAL A 164 19.79 3.05 -27.70
N LEU A 165 20.19 3.79 -26.68
CA LEU A 165 20.31 5.24 -26.71
C LEU A 165 21.77 5.60 -26.97
N LYS A 166 22.05 6.14 -28.16
CA LYS A 166 23.38 6.63 -28.52
C LYS A 166 23.65 7.99 -27.89
N ARG A 167 24.91 8.41 -27.88
CA ARG A 167 25.29 9.75 -27.39
C ARG A 167 24.47 10.83 -28.09
N GLY A 168 23.88 11.72 -27.30
CA GLY A 168 23.05 12.83 -27.75
C GLY A 168 21.60 12.45 -28.09
N GLU A 169 21.26 11.16 -28.17
CA GLU A 169 19.88 10.77 -28.41
C GLU A 169 19.02 10.94 -27.16
N CYS A 170 17.74 11.24 -27.40
CA CYS A 170 16.73 11.31 -26.36
C CYS A 170 15.58 10.33 -26.62
N VAL A 171 14.92 9.92 -25.54
CA VAL A 171 13.71 9.09 -25.58
C VAL A 171 12.82 9.43 -24.40
N THR A 172 11.51 9.55 -24.63
CA THR A 172 10.52 9.59 -23.56
C THR A 172 10.00 8.18 -23.32
N LEU A 173 10.19 7.67 -22.11
CA LEU A 173 9.69 6.39 -21.64
C LEU A 173 8.42 6.60 -20.83
N THR A 174 7.52 5.63 -20.88
CA THR A 174 6.37 5.53 -19.96
C THR A 174 6.64 4.42 -18.95
N THR A 175 6.23 4.58 -17.69
CA THR A 175 6.35 3.53 -16.68
C THR A 175 5.48 2.32 -17.03
N LEU A 176 5.92 1.14 -16.61
CA LEU A 176 5.13 -0.08 -16.68
C LEU A 176 3.95 0.01 -15.73
N GLU A 177 4.20 0.49 -14.52
CA GLU A 177 3.21 0.61 -13.47
C GLU A 177 2.40 1.89 -13.64
N LYS A 178 1.09 1.76 -13.49
CA LYS A 178 0.12 2.84 -13.31
C LYS A 178 0.06 3.17 -11.82
N ILE A 179 0.19 4.45 -11.47
CA ILE A 179 0.14 4.92 -10.09
C ILE A 179 -1.18 5.64 -9.85
N THR A 180 -1.82 5.30 -8.73
CA THR A 180 -3.00 5.98 -8.21
C THR A 180 -2.68 6.59 -6.85
N LEU A 181 -2.80 7.92 -6.75
CA LEU A 181 -2.53 8.67 -5.51
C LEU A 181 -3.83 9.18 -4.89
N PRO A 182 -4.00 9.09 -3.55
CA PRO A 182 -5.11 9.72 -2.82
C PRO A 182 -4.83 11.21 -2.53
N SER A 183 -5.86 11.97 -2.10
CA SER A 183 -5.80 13.43 -1.90
C SER A 183 -4.65 13.90 -1.02
N ARG A 184 -4.31 13.16 0.04
CA ARG A 184 -3.28 13.52 1.02
C ARG A 184 -1.92 12.86 0.79
N LEU A 185 -1.70 12.27 -0.37
CA LEU A 185 -0.41 11.68 -0.73
C LEU A 185 0.14 12.33 -2.00
N ARG A 186 1.42 12.68 -1.95
CA ARG A 186 2.17 13.24 -3.06
C ARG A 186 3.34 12.34 -3.38
N ALA A 187 3.59 12.07 -4.65
CA ALA A 187 4.78 11.35 -5.09
C ALA A 187 5.85 12.33 -5.57
N HIS A 188 7.10 12.05 -5.23
CA HIS A 188 8.28 12.81 -5.64
C HIS A 188 9.22 11.92 -6.42
N VAL A 189 9.68 12.38 -7.57
CA VAL A 189 10.77 11.73 -8.32
C VAL A 189 12.07 12.06 -7.62
N LEU A 190 12.72 11.02 -7.07
CA LEU A 190 13.99 11.14 -6.38
C LEU A 190 15.18 11.03 -7.36
N GLY A 191 14.95 10.38 -8.50
CA GLY A 191 15.94 10.27 -9.57
C GLY A 191 15.74 9.04 -10.43
N LEU A 192 16.79 8.67 -11.17
CA LEU A 192 16.85 7.44 -11.94
C LEU A 192 17.18 6.24 -11.05
N SER A 193 16.75 5.06 -11.47
CA SER A 193 17.08 3.79 -10.81
C SER A 193 18.58 3.54 -10.71
N ASP A 194 18.97 2.67 -9.79
CA ASP A 194 20.38 2.25 -9.61
C ASP A 194 20.97 1.64 -10.89
N LEU A 195 20.15 0.97 -11.70
CA LEU A 195 20.57 0.39 -12.98
C LEU A 195 21.00 1.47 -13.99
N LEU A 196 20.41 2.66 -13.91
CA LEU A 196 20.66 3.77 -14.82
C LEU A 196 21.59 4.83 -14.22
N ALA A 197 21.70 4.87 -12.89
CA ALA A 197 22.61 5.74 -12.16
C ALA A 197 24.06 5.55 -12.66
N GLY A 198 24.79 6.66 -12.80
CA GLY A 198 26.18 6.64 -13.26
C GLY A 198 26.39 6.42 -14.77
N LYS A 199 25.34 6.17 -15.56
CA LYS A 199 25.46 6.00 -17.03
C LYS A 199 25.43 7.31 -17.82
N PHE A 200 25.70 8.45 -17.16
CA PHE A 200 25.66 9.79 -17.78
C PHE A 200 24.32 10.10 -18.48
N LEU A 201 23.23 9.55 -17.96
CA LEU A 201 21.89 9.89 -18.40
C LEU A 201 21.40 11.12 -17.63
N SER A 202 20.88 12.12 -18.34
CA SER A 202 20.04 13.16 -17.73
C SER A 202 18.58 12.78 -17.91
N TYR A 203 17.75 13.06 -16.91
CA TYR A 203 16.31 12.86 -16.99
C TYR A 203 15.56 14.19 -16.99
N SER A 204 14.41 14.22 -17.64
CA SER A 204 13.51 15.36 -17.67
C SER A 204 12.06 14.89 -17.52
N GLY A 205 11.22 15.74 -16.93
CA GLY A 205 9.82 15.42 -16.69
C GLY A 205 9.27 16.11 -15.45
N GLN A 206 8.08 15.68 -15.05
CA GLN A 206 7.43 16.14 -13.83
C GLN A 206 8.08 15.46 -12.62
N ASN A 207 8.54 16.27 -11.65
CA ASN A 207 9.20 15.76 -10.45
C ASN A 207 8.24 15.53 -9.27
N VAL A 208 7.03 16.09 -9.34
CA VAL A 208 6.04 16.01 -8.26
C VAL A 208 4.69 15.64 -8.85
N TYR A 209 4.09 14.57 -8.37
CA TYR A 209 2.76 14.12 -8.75
C TYR A 209 1.83 14.16 -7.54
N GLN A 210 0.59 14.59 -7.74
CA GLN A 210 -0.40 14.74 -6.68
C GLN A 210 -1.77 14.30 -7.18
N PHE A 211 -2.70 14.10 -6.25
CA PHE A 211 -4.10 13.85 -6.58
C PHE A 211 -4.72 14.99 -7.39
N PRO A 212 -5.65 14.70 -8.33
CA PRO A 212 -6.03 13.36 -8.79
C PRO A 212 -4.99 12.77 -9.74
N LEU A 213 -4.46 11.58 -9.41
CA LEU A 213 -3.59 10.82 -10.30
C LEU A 213 -4.06 9.38 -10.34
N SER A 214 -4.25 8.86 -11.55
CA SER A 214 -4.39 7.42 -11.83
C SER A 214 -3.86 7.16 -13.24
N ASN A 215 -2.53 7.17 -13.40
CA ASN A 215 -1.89 7.08 -14.72
C ASN A 215 -0.48 6.50 -14.66
N HIS A 216 0.07 6.12 -15.81
CA HIS A 216 1.49 5.84 -15.97
C HIS A 216 2.28 7.16 -15.97
N LEU A 217 3.50 7.14 -15.43
CA LEU A 217 4.38 8.30 -15.45
C LEU A 217 5.21 8.32 -16.72
N SER A 218 5.66 9.50 -17.12
CA SER A 218 6.53 9.67 -18.28
C SER A 218 7.83 10.35 -17.88
N VAL A 219 8.95 9.85 -18.40
CA VAL A 219 10.30 10.37 -18.16
C VAL A 219 11.04 10.48 -19.49
N GLY A 220 11.55 11.67 -19.78
CA GLY A 220 12.52 11.90 -20.83
C GLY A 220 13.91 11.50 -20.35
N LEU A 221 14.65 10.74 -21.15
CA LEU A 221 16.05 10.41 -20.93
C LEU A 221 16.87 10.94 -22.08
N ILE A 222 18.04 11.48 -21.78
CA ILE A 222 19.03 11.92 -22.77
C ILE A 222 20.38 11.33 -22.40
N ASN A 223 21.03 10.66 -23.36
CA ASN A 223 22.36 10.12 -23.14
C ASN A 223 23.42 11.20 -23.38
N GLN A 224 24.00 11.71 -22.30
CA GLN A 224 25.11 12.68 -22.34
C GLN A 224 26.48 11.99 -22.31
N GLY A 225 26.49 10.68 -22.13
CA GLY A 225 27.69 9.87 -22.01
C GLY A 225 28.35 9.52 -23.34
N PRO A 226 29.60 9.04 -23.28
CA PRO A 226 30.31 8.56 -24.46
C PRO A 226 29.88 7.14 -24.90
N PHE A 227 29.19 6.39 -24.05
CA PHE A 227 28.81 5.00 -24.30
C PHE A 227 27.32 4.86 -24.61
N GLU A 228 26.98 3.87 -25.44
CA GLU A 228 25.58 3.52 -25.70
C GLU A 228 24.92 2.92 -24.44
N VAL A 229 23.67 3.30 -24.17
CA VAL A 229 22.90 2.77 -23.04
C VAL A 229 21.72 1.98 -23.55
N LYS A 230 21.67 0.69 -23.21
CA LYS A 230 20.53 -0.17 -23.50
C LYS A 230 19.51 -0.09 -22.37
N ILE A 231 18.25 0.11 -22.72
CA ILE A 231 17.10 0.17 -21.82
C ILE A 231 16.02 -0.75 -22.36
N ALA A 232 15.53 -1.69 -21.56
CA ALA A 232 14.53 -2.66 -21.97
C ALA A 232 13.30 -2.64 -21.08
N HIS A 233 12.16 -3.07 -21.63
CA HIS A 233 10.94 -3.29 -20.86
C HIS A 233 11.19 -4.09 -19.57
N GLY A 234 10.67 -3.60 -18.44
CA GLY A 234 10.83 -4.22 -17.12
C GLY A 234 12.10 -3.82 -16.36
N ASP A 235 13.05 -3.15 -17.02
CA ASP A 235 14.19 -2.56 -16.31
C ASP A 235 13.69 -1.48 -15.33
N PRO A 236 14.26 -1.36 -14.12
CA PRO A 236 13.94 -0.24 -13.24
C PRO A 236 14.41 1.08 -13.89
N ILE A 237 13.60 2.14 -13.78
CA ILE A 237 13.86 3.45 -14.41
C ILE A 237 13.86 4.63 -13.46
N LEU A 238 12.87 4.70 -12.58
CA LEU A 238 12.58 5.89 -11.78
C LEU A 238 12.44 5.47 -10.33
N ILE A 239 13.13 6.20 -9.45
CA ILE A 239 12.94 6.09 -8.02
C ILE A 239 11.94 7.16 -7.62
N ILE A 240 10.85 6.75 -6.99
CA ILE A 240 9.86 7.68 -6.43
C ILE A 240 9.67 7.45 -4.94
N GLY A 241 9.55 8.55 -4.19
CA GLY A 241 9.18 8.57 -2.77
C GLY A 241 7.79 9.16 -2.58
N PHE A 242 7.24 8.99 -1.39
CA PHE A 242 5.90 9.49 -1.08
C PHE A 242 5.94 10.42 0.12
N GLU A 243 5.21 11.53 0.00
CA GLU A 243 5.01 12.51 1.05
C GLU A 243 3.55 12.52 1.50
N PHE A 244 3.29 12.38 2.80
CA PHE A 244 1.97 12.55 3.37
C PHE A 244 1.72 14.01 3.75
N LEU A 245 0.56 14.51 3.37
CA LEU A 245 0.16 15.90 3.55
C LEU A 245 -0.69 16.04 4.82
N ASN A 246 -0.29 16.94 5.70
CA ASN A 246 -1.01 17.24 6.95
C ASN A 246 -2.41 17.85 6.72
N GLN A 247 -2.66 18.40 5.52
CA GLN A 247 -3.94 18.99 5.14
C GLN A 247 -4.31 18.50 3.74
N GLU A 248 -5.61 18.48 3.44
CA GLU A 248 -6.04 18.25 2.06
C GLU A 248 -5.53 19.37 1.14
N PRO A 249 -5.12 19.05 -0.10
CA PRO A 249 -4.70 20.06 -1.05
C PRO A 249 -5.83 21.05 -1.30
N SER A 250 -5.54 22.34 -1.20
CA SER A 250 -6.51 23.40 -1.45
C SER A 250 -7.05 23.29 -2.88
N SER A 251 -8.39 23.36 -3.02
CA SER A 251 -9.10 23.33 -4.32
C SER A 251 -8.65 24.40 -5.32
N ALA A 252 -7.85 25.39 -4.90
CA ALA A 252 -7.33 26.45 -5.76
C ALA A 252 -6.14 26.02 -6.66
N ALA A 253 -5.65 24.78 -6.54
CA ALA A 253 -4.52 24.25 -7.31
C ALA A 253 -4.85 23.00 -8.16
N LEU A 254 -6.15 22.72 -8.37
CA LEU A 254 -6.66 21.64 -9.22
C LEU A 254 -7.17 22.17 -10.57
#